data_AF-A0A962JR26-F1
#
_entry.id   AF-A0A962JR26-F1
#
_cell.length_a   1.000
_cell.length_b   1.000
_cell.length_c   1.000
_cell.angle_alpha   90.00
_cell.angle_beta   90.00
_cell.angle_gamma   90.00
#
_symmetry.space_group_name_H-M   'P 1'
#
loop_
_entity.id
_entity.type
_entity.pdbx_description
1 polymer ?
#
loop_
_entity_poly.entity_id
_entity_poly.type
_entity_poly.pdbx_seq_one_letter_code
_entity_poly.pdbx_strand_id
1 'polypeptide(L)' 'MSTWTKNEFVYECAMRGFQGSMANPSQHSSIASLVRDAERLWDELQEWEVLQEQKQHPTERQAD' A
#
# COMPACT_ATOMS: atom_id res chain seq x y z
N MET A 1 -0.93 -14.47 1.68
CA MET A 1 -1.15 -13.21 0.94
C MET A 1 -2.19 -12.42 1.70
N SER A 2 -1.88 -11.18 2.05
CA SER A 2 -2.74 -10.34 2.88
C SER A 2 -4.11 -10.20 2.19
N THR A 3 -5.14 -10.78 2.78
CA THR A 3 -6.51 -10.86 2.26
C THR A 3 -7.25 -9.53 2.43
N TRP A 4 -6.63 -8.43 2.04
CA TRP A 4 -7.24 -7.11 2.12
C TRP A 4 -7.70 -6.71 0.73
N THR A 5 -8.94 -6.25 0.61
CA THR A 5 -9.36 -5.53 -0.59
C THR A 5 -8.72 -4.14 -0.61
N LYS A 6 -8.59 -3.55 -1.80
CA LYS A 6 -8.10 -2.15 -1.95
C LYS A 6 -8.86 -1.18 -1.04
N ASN A 7 -10.18 -1.33 -0.94
CA ASN A 7 -11.01 -0.45 -0.12
C ASN A 7 -10.73 -0.60 1.39
N GLU A 8 -10.55 -1.83 1.88
CA GLU A 8 -10.21 -2.07 3.29
C GLU A 8 -8.83 -1.50 3.63
N PHE A 9 -7.86 -1.68 2.75
CA PHE A 9 -6.52 -1.10 2.90
C PHE A 9 -6.55 0.42 2.92
N VAL A 10 -7.20 1.04 1.93
CA VAL A 10 -7.30 2.50 1.82
C VAL A 10 -8.00 3.08 3.05
N TYR A 11 -9.10 2.45 3.49
CA TYR A 11 -9.82 2.87 4.68
C TYR A 11 -8.94 2.83 5.93
N GLU A 12 -8.27 1.71 6.20
CA GLU A 12 -7.42 1.55 7.38
C GLU A 12 -6.23 2.52 7.37
N CYS A 13 -5.57 2.69 6.22
CA CYS A 13 -4.45 3.62 6.08
C CYS A 13 -4.89 5.07 6.29
N ALA A 14 -5.98 5.49 5.63
CA ALA A 14 -6.49 6.84 5.77
C ALA A 14 -6.98 7.12 7.20
N MET A 15 -7.65 6.15 7.84
CA MET A 15 -8.13 6.27 9.21
C MET A 15 -6.98 6.46 10.21
N ARG A 16 -5.92 5.66 10.09
CA ARG A 16 -4.73 5.78 10.95
C ARG A 16 -3.98 7.09 10.72
N GLY A 17 -3.84 7.50 9.46
CA GLY A 17 -3.24 8.80 9.11
C GLY A 17 -4.05 9.97 9.69
N PHE A 18 -5.38 9.86 9.65
CA PHE A 18 -6.27 10.88 10.18
C PHE A 18 -6.20 10.95 11.71
N GLN A 19 -6.19 9.81 12.40
CA GLN A 19 -5.96 9.75 13.85
C GLN A 19 -4.62 10.38 14.24
N GLY A 20 -3.56 10.14 13.47
CA GLY A 20 -2.27 10.80 13.64
C GLY A 20 -2.35 12.32 13.52
N SER A 21 -3.07 12.82 12.51
CA SER A 21 -3.29 14.27 12.32
C SER A 21 -4.09 14.92 13.47
N MET A 22 -5.01 14.18 14.11
CA MET A 22 -5.71 14.67 15.30
C MET A 22 -4.83 14.70 16.54
N ALA A 23 -3.93 13.73 16.68
CA ALA A 23 -3.02 13.64 17.82
C ALA A 23 -1.92 14.71 17.78
N ASN A 24 -1.57 15.21 16.60
CA ASN A 24 -0.59 16.28 16.42
C ASN A 24 -1.20 17.46 15.64
N PRO A 25 -1.58 18.55 16.32
CA PRO A 25 -2.17 19.74 15.69
C PRO A 25 -1.30 20.41 14.62
N SER A 26 0.02 20.14 14.60
CA SER A 26 0.92 20.66 13.56
C SER A 26 0.87 19.87 12.25
N GLN A 27 0.26 18.68 12.26
CA GLN A 27 0.00 17.90 11.05
C GLN A 27 -1.37 18.22 10.49
N HIS A 28 -1.40 18.86 9.33
CA HIS A 28 -2.64 19.26 8.65
C HIS A 28 -2.88 18.41 7.39
N SER A 29 -2.92 17.09 7.56
CA SER A 29 -3.31 16.20 6.46
C SER A 29 -4.82 16.19 6.32
N SER A 30 -5.33 16.61 5.16
CA SER A 30 -6.76 16.46 4.85
C SER A 30 -7.13 14.98 4.65
N ILE A 31 -8.37 14.60 4.93
CA ILE A 31 -8.82 13.23 4.64
C ILE A 31 -8.70 12.89 3.14
N ALA A 32 -8.91 13.87 2.26
CA ALA A 32 -8.80 13.70 0.82
C ALA A 32 -7.35 13.48 0.33
N SER A 33 -6.35 14.04 1.02
CA SER A 33 -4.95 13.70 0.72
C SER A 33 -4.61 12.31 1.25
N LEU A 34 -5.03 11.98 2.46
CA LEU A 34 -4.76 10.67 3.07
C LEU A 34 -5.34 9.50 2.26
N VAL A 35 -6.55 9.65 1.71
CA VAL A 35 -7.16 8.64 0.84
C VAL A 35 -6.38 8.48 -0.46
N ARG A 36 -6.00 9.58 -1.13
CA ARG A 36 -5.20 9.52 -2.38
C ARG A 36 -3.82 8.90 -2.14
N ASP A 37 -3.18 9.25 -1.03
CA ASP A 37 -1.88 8.69 -0.66
C ASP A 37 -2.00 7.19 -0.37
N ALA A 38 -3.08 6.76 0.30
CA ALA A 38 -3.36 5.35 0.55
C ALA A 38 -3.68 4.56 -0.73
N GLU A 39 -4.39 5.15 -1.69
CA GLU A 39 -4.62 4.54 -3.01
C GLU A 39 -3.31 4.30 -3.76
N ARG A 40 -2.41 5.29 -3.74
CA ARG A 40 -1.08 5.15 -4.34
C ARG A 40 -0.24 4.08 -3.63
N LEU A 41 -0.25 4.07 -2.30
CA LEU A 41 0.44 3.06 -1.50
C LEU A 41 -0.04 1.63 -1.81
N TRP A 42 -1.33 1.46 -2.09
CA TRP A 42 -1.86 0.17 -2.53
C TRP A 42 -1.23 -0.27 -3.85
N ASP A 43 -1.19 0.61 -4.85
CA ASP A 43 -0.65 0.28 -6.17
C ASP A 43 0.85 -0.06 -6.07
N GLU A 44 1.62 0.71 -5.29
CA GLU A 44 3.05 0.43 -5.00
C GLU A 44 3.26 -0.92 -4.28
N LEU A 45 2.34 -1.30 -3.38
CA LEU A 45 2.39 -2.60 -2.71
C LEU A 45 2.16 -3.75 -3.69
N GLN A 46 1.18 -3.64 -4.58
CA GLN A 46 0.91 -4.66 -5.59
C GLN A 46 2.09 -4.84 -6.55
N GLU A 47 2.70 -3.75 -7.00
CA GLU A 47 3.91 -3.81 -7.82
C GLU A 47 5.06 -4.52 -7.08
N TRP A 48 5.25 -4.20 -5.80
CA TRP A 48 6.28 -4.85 -4.99
C TRP A 48 6.03 -6.35 -4.82
N GLU A 49 4.79 -6.79 -4.55
CA GLU A 49 4.43 -8.20 -4.42
C GLU A 49 4.76 -8.99 -5.70
N VAL A 50 4.39 -8.46 -6.87
CA VAL A 50 4.72 -9.07 -8.18
C VAL A 50 6.24 -9.21 -8.37
N LEU A 51 7.01 -8.19 -7.98
CA LEU A 51 8.48 -8.25 -8.05
C LEU A 51 9.07 -9.29 -7.09
N GLN A 52 8.45 -9.54 -5.94
CA GLN A 52 8.88 -10.60 -5.02
C GLN A 52 8.60 -11.99 -5.59
N GLU A 53 7.44 -12.19 -6.21
CA GLU A 53 7.09 -13.46 -6.87
C GLU A 53 8.07 -13.79 -8.01
N GLN A 54 8.43 -12.80 -8.83
CA GLN A 54 9.43 -12.97 -9.90
C GLN A 54 10.82 -13.32 -9.38
N LYS A 55 11.21 -12.80 -8.21
CA LYS A 55 12.49 -13.14 -7.56
C LYS A 55 12.49 -14.55 -6.97
N GLN A 56 11.35 -15.04 -6.51
CA GLN A 56 11.20 -16.39 -5.93
C GLN A 56 11.11 -17.49 -6.99
N HIS A 57 10.68 -17.16 -8.21
CA HIS A 57 10.75 -18.06 -9.38
C HIS A 57 11.73 -17.54 -10.43
N PRO A 58 13.06 -17.66 -10.21
CA PRO A 58 14.01 -17.45 -11.29
C PRO A 58 13.73 -18.52 -12.33
N THR A 59 13.23 -18.11 -13.50
CA THR A 59 13.04 -18.95 -14.67
C THR A 59 14.22 -19.90 -14.81
N GLU A 60 13.97 -21.21 -14.64
CA GLU A 60 14.85 -22.26 -15.13
C GLU A 60 15.06 -21.97 -16.62
N ARG A 61 16.17 -21.31 -16.94
CA ARG A 61 16.65 -21.23 -18.32
C ARG A 61 17.00 -22.66 -18.68
N GLN A 62 16.07 -23.30 -19.37
CA GLN A 62 16.25 -24.53 -20.14
C GLN A 62 17.63 -24.50 -20.77
N ALA A 63 18.47 -25.43 -20.30
CA ALA A 63 19.69 -25.80 -20.97
C ALA A 63 19.28 -26.60 -22.22
N ASP A 64 19.56 -26.04 -23.39
CA ASP A 64 19.72 -26.76 -24.65
C ASP A 64 21.09 -26.40 -25.22
#